data_AF-A0A382DB13-F1
#
_entry.id   AF-A0A382DB13-F1
#
_cell.length_a   1.000
_cell.length_b   1.000
_cell.length_c   1.000
_cell.angle_alpha   90.00
_cell.angle_beta   90.00
_cell.angle_gamma   90.00
#
_symmetry.space_group_name_H-M   'P 1'
#
loop_
_entity.id
_entity.type
_entity.pdbx_description
1 polymer ?
#
loop_
_entity_poly.entity_id
_entity_poly.type
_entity_poly.pdbx_seq_one_letter_code
_entity_poly.pdbx_strand_id
1 'polypeptide(L)' 'MAVNIERDFAGGVTGGSNNAASGGSSSVSGGALRSASGLNDWAAGGQSEDN' A
#
# COMPACT_ATOMS: atom_id res chain seq x y z
N MET A 1 -11.20 -3.22 12.66
CA MET A 1 -10.51 -1.96 12.29
C MET A 1 -9.28 -2.35 11.51
N ALA A 2 -9.20 -2.01 10.23
CA ALA A 2 -7.99 -2.23 9.42
C ALA A 2 -7.14 -0.95 9.45
N VAL A 3 -5.82 -1.07 9.60
CA VAL A 3 -4.91 0.07 9.72
C VAL A 3 -3.90 0.02 8.56
N ASN A 4 -3.79 1.12 7.81
CA ASN A 4 -2.73 1.30 6.83
C ASN A 4 -1.61 2.13 7.47
N ILE A 5 -0.36 1.80 7.16
CA ILE A 5 0.83 2.48 7.72
C ILE A 5 1.56 3.16 6.56
N GLU A 6 1.66 4.48 6.62
CA GLU A 6 2.45 5.33 5.71
C GLU A 6 3.53 6.04 6.52
N ARG A 7 4.77 6.07 6.03
CA ARG A 7 5.90 6.66 6.76
C ARG A 7 6.67 7.76 6.04
N ASP A 8 6.46 7.99 4.75
CA ASP A 8 7.26 8.92 3.94
C ASP A 8 6.43 9.84 3.05
N PHE A 9 6.95 11.06 2.86
CA PHE A 9 6.26 12.23 2.30
C PHE A 9 5.79 12.12 0.83
N ALA A 10 6.21 11.09 0.09
CA ALA A 10 5.96 10.98 -1.36
C ALA A 10 5.27 9.67 -1.78
N GLY A 11 4.82 8.85 -0.83
CA GLY A 11 4.28 7.53 -1.11
C GLY A 11 3.12 7.19 -0.19
N GLY A 12 2.10 6.49 -0.67
CA GLY A 12 0.85 6.33 0.09
C GLY A 12 0.11 5.02 -0.15
N VAL A 13 -0.85 4.75 0.74
CA VAL A 13 -1.80 3.63 0.59
C VAL A 13 -3.16 4.18 0.19
N THR A 14 -3.57 3.95 -1.05
CA THR A 14 -4.82 4.53 -1.59
C THR A 14 -6.08 3.73 -1.25
N GLY A 15 -5.95 2.51 -0.72
CA GLY A 15 -7.11 1.69 -0.34
C GLY A 15 -6.75 0.35 0.30
N GLY A 16 -7.78 -0.43 0.63
CA GLY A 16 -7.63 -1.78 1.18
C GLY A 16 -7.46 -1.85 2.69
N SER A 17 -6.94 -2.98 3.18
CA SER A 17 -6.86 -3.31 4.60
C SER A 17 -5.47 -3.81 4.99
N ASN A 18 -4.88 -3.23 6.03
CA ASN A 18 -3.65 -3.76 6.63
C ASN A 18 -2.44 -3.70 5.68
N ASN A 19 -2.29 -2.58 4.99
CA ASN A 19 -1.19 -2.34 4.05
C ASN A 19 -0.10 -1.44 4.67
N ALA A 20 1.15 -1.64 4.27
CA ALA A 20 2.30 -0.85 4.73
C ALA A 20 3.09 -0.26 3.56
N ALA A 21 3.19 1.07 3.50
CA ALA A 21 4.10 1.81 2.64
C ALA A 21 5.14 2.49 3.53
N SER A 22 6.31 1.85 3.68
CA SER A 22 7.35 2.28 4.63
C SER A 22 8.67 2.67 3.98
N GLY A 23 8.81 2.54 2.66
CA GLY A 23 9.97 3.04 1.93
C GLY A 23 9.75 4.46 1.40
N GLY A 24 10.84 5.22 1.23
CA GLY A 24 10.78 6.57 0.69
C GLY A 24 10.18 6.57 -0.72
N SER A 25 9.10 7.33 -0.92
CA SER A 25 8.33 7.33 -2.17
C SER A 25 7.71 5.98 -2.54
N SER A 26 7.41 5.11 -1.56
CA SER A 26 6.78 3.81 -1.81
C SER A 26 5.24 3.88 -1.81
N SER A 27 4.58 3.10 -2.67
CA SER A 27 3.11 3.16 -2.78
C SER A 27 2.45 1.79 -2.78
N VAL A 28 1.25 1.71 -2.19
CA VAL A 28 0.38 0.53 -2.25
C VAL A 28 -0.99 0.94 -2.79
N SER A 29 -1.37 0.44 -3.97
CA SER A 29 -2.60 0.88 -4.63
C SER A 29 -3.89 0.30 -4.01
N GLY A 30 -3.81 -0.76 -3.21
CA GLY A 30 -4.97 -1.41 -2.59
C GLY A 30 -4.73 -2.85 -2.13
N GLY A 31 -5.80 -3.58 -1.81
CA GLY A 31 -5.76 -4.99 -1.42
C GLY A 31 -5.59 -5.23 0.08
N ALA A 32 -5.27 -6.46 0.48
CA ALA A 32 -5.06 -6.84 1.87
C ALA A 32 -3.65 -7.39 2.10
N LEU A 33 -3.03 -6.98 3.21
CA LEU A 33 -1.72 -7.47 3.69
C LEU A 33 -0.58 -7.26 2.68
N ARG A 34 -0.44 -6.04 2.15
CA ARG A 34 0.64 -5.66 1.23
C ARG A 34 1.69 -4.81 1.92
N SER A 35 2.94 -4.91 1.45
CA SER A 35 4.07 -4.15 1.98
C SER A 35 4.95 -3.65 0.84
N ALA A 36 5.15 -2.34 0.77
CA ALA A 36 6.15 -1.68 -0.07
C ALA A 36 7.16 -1.00 0.87
N SER A 37 8.36 -1.56 0.97
CA SER A 37 9.38 -1.13 1.95
C SER A 37 10.65 -0.58 1.30
N GLY A 38 10.81 -0.76 -0.01
CA GLY A 38 11.95 -0.19 -0.74
C GLY A 38 11.76 1.29 -1.10
N LEU A 39 12.87 1.97 -1.37
CA LEU A 39 12.85 3.32 -1.96
C LEU A 39 12.25 3.24 -3.37
N ASN A 40 11.23 4.06 -3.66
CA ASN A 40 10.45 4.05 -4.90
C ASN A 40 9.80 2.69 -5.22
N ASP A 41 9.47 1.91 -4.19
CA ASP A 41 8.85 0.59 -4.33
C ASP A 41 7.33 0.69 -4.54
N TRP A 42 6.74 -0.29 -5.23
CA TRP A 42 5.33 -0.29 -5.55
C TRP A 42 4.71 -1.68 -5.41
N ALA A 43 3.61 -1.76 -4.66
CA ALA A 43 2.77 -2.95 -4.59
C ALA A 43 1.38 -2.68 -5.18
N ALA A 44 1.03 -3.43 -6.22
CA ALA A 44 -0.30 -3.39 -6.81
C ALA A 44 -1.38 -3.96 -5.86
N GLY A 45 -2.57 -3.37 -5.93
CA GLY A 45 -3.75 -3.92 -5.27
C GLY A 45 -4.29 -5.15 -5.98
N GLY A 46 -4.81 -6.12 -5.22
CA GLY A 46 -5.59 -7.20 -5.81
C GLY A 46 -6.96 -6.68 -6.23
N GLN A 47 -7.25 -6.67 -7.53
CA GLN A 47 -8.60 -6.43 -8.02
C GLN A 47 -9.42 -7.70 -7.76
N SER A 48 -10.47 -7.59 -6.95
CA SER A 48 -11.57 -8.54 -7.02
C SER A 48 -12.62 -7.90 -7.92
N GLU A 49 -12.69 -8.34 -9.18
CA GLU A 49 -13.91 -8.17 -9.97
C GLU A 49 -14.98 -9.06 -9.34
N ASP A 50 -15.91 -8.44 -8.62
CA ASP A 50 -17.23 -9.00 -8.38
C ASP A 50 -18.07 -8.58 -9.61
N ASN A 51 -18.49 -9.57 -10.39
CA ASN A 51 -19.09 -9.38 -11.72
C ASN A 51 -20.60 -9.18 -11.60
#